data_AF-A0A941W4G9-F1
#
_entry.id   AF-A0A941W4G9-F1
#
_cell.length_a   1.000
_cell.length_b   1.000
_cell.length_c   1.000
_cell.angle_alpha   90.00
_cell.angle_beta   90.00
_cell.angle_gamma   90.00
#
_symmetry.space_group_name_H-M   'P 1'
#
loop_
_entity.id
_entity.type
_entity.pdbx_description
1 polymer ?
#
loop_
_entity_poly.entity_id
_entity_poly.type
_entity_poly.pdbx_seq_one_letter_code
_entity_poly.pdbx_strand_id
1 'polypeptide(L)'
;MKGEYKIPPKSVSNLTNPKVLADRLKELVGVKFILSGKTRTDGSNARKLIEKTLGKYDLPEKCPKCEYEVVPPRGKGIPKITREFIDTYIVTTGKSYNLQVWNRIPASKTLLIKYESGKSLYCNDVRFVFVRIIPSKKVIASIIILTDDYIETKFGKFGKPTFKHQLLISSKVREKIYKSETRVLSYDDTKKLSYLITHKYKPPNLPMVQEPEFEKLYSIELLNEMVAKKLIGQKLYFGATKNRGQALERLVLNLLGYETNKKSLLYGAFPDIRNQLLEVKVQDSPTVDLGKFSPEVEEIVIEENNLTTFDVRYLIALTNEKTGIIEGIILAPGEKLGDAFSYVSDKSYKCQRAIPMNYFEKYAGLSIFNPD
;
A
#
# COMPACT_ATOMS: atom_id res chain seq x y z
N MET A 1 -15.33 23.33 -8.14
CA MET A 1 -14.74 22.53 -7.04
C MET A 1 -13.81 21.39 -7.47
N LYS A 2 -14.18 20.43 -8.35
CA LYS A 2 -13.21 19.39 -8.79
C LYS A 2 -12.08 20.02 -9.59
N GLY A 3 -10.87 20.07 -9.02
CA GLY A 3 -9.64 20.55 -9.67
C GLY A 3 -9.06 21.84 -9.08
N GLU A 4 -9.86 22.64 -8.36
CA GLU A 4 -9.38 23.93 -7.81
C GLU A 4 -8.36 23.76 -6.69
N TYR A 5 -8.49 22.68 -5.91
CA TYR A 5 -7.54 22.32 -4.85
C TYR A 5 -6.22 21.74 -5.39
N LYS A 6 -6.12 21.42 -6.69
CA LYS A 6 -4.90 20.88 -7.32
C LYS A 6 -3.93 21.94 -7.83
N ILE A 7 -4.38 23.18 -7.89
CA ILE A 7 -3.55 24.31 -8.29
C ILE A 7 -2.90 24.87 -7.00
N PRO A 8 -1.59 25.14 -6.99
CA PRO A 8 -0.90 25.71 -5.84
C PRO A 8 -1.31 27.15 -5.54
N PRO A 9 -1.11 27.64 -4.30
CA PRO A 9 -1.31 29.05 -3.98
C PRO A 9 -0.38 29.93 -4.83
N LYS A 10 -0.75 31.19 -5.05
CA LYS A 10 0.06 32.16 -5.81
C LYS A 10 1.45 32.41 -5.19
N SER A 11 1.57 32.24 -3.88
CA SER A 11 2.84 32.31 -3.17
C SER A 11 2.81 31.45 -1.91
N VAL A 12 3.99 31.09 -1.40
CA VAL A 12 4.17 30.37 -0.13
C VAL A 12 3.55 31.16 1.04
N SER A 13 3.72 32.48 1.03
CA SER A 13 3.17 33.38 2.05
C SER A 13 1.64 33.43 2.08
N ASN A 14 0.97 32.95 1.02
CA ASN A 14 -0.48 32.95 0.94
C ASN A 14 -1.11 31.71 1.60
N LEU A 15 -0.29 30.74 2.03
CA LEU A 15 -0.80 29.57 2.75
C LEU A 15 -1.51 30.03 4.03
N THR A 16 -2.71 29.47 4.29
CA THR A 16 -3.48 29.78 5.50
C THR A 16 -2.63 29.46 6.73
N ASN A 17 -2.62 30.34 7.75
CA ASN A 17 -1.91 30.06 8.99
C ASN A 17 -2.37 28.69 9.58
N PRO A 18 -1.47 27.79 9.98
CA PRO A 18 -1.86 26.45 10.44
C PRO A 18 -2.82 26.42 11.64
N LYS A 19 -2.77 27.41 12.55
CA LYS A 19 -3.73 27.53 13.66
C LYS A 19 -5.13 27.87 13.13
N VAL A 20 -5.22 28.82 12.20
CA VAL A 20 -6.47 29.16 11.51
C VAL A 20 -7.01 27.96 10.72
N LEU A 21 -6.12 27.17 10.09
CA LEU A 21 -6.51 25.94 9.40
C LEU A 21 -7.12 24.92 10.37
N ALA A 22 -6.54 24.76 11.56
CA ALA A 22 -7.11 23.91 12.61
C ALA A 22 -8.48 24.42 13.07
N ASP A 23 -8.63 25.73 13.28
CA ASP A 23 -9.92 26.34 13.67
C ASP A 23 -11.01 26.12 12.60
N ARG A 24 -10.68 26.31 11.32
CA ARG A 24 -11.59 26.06 10.19
C ARG A 24 -12.05 24.61 10.10
N LEU A 25 -11.20 23.66 10.50
CA LEU A 25 -11.52 22.23 10.49
C LEU A 25 -12.20 21.74 11.79
N LYS A 26 -12.38 22.62 12.79
CA LYS A 26 -12.99 22.27 14.07
C LYS A 26 -14.40 21.73 13.94
N GLU A 27 -15.18 22.24 12.97
CA GLU A 27 -16.55 21.75 12.71
C GLU A 27 -16.62 20.28 12.26
N LEU A 28 -15.50 19.67 11.86
CA LEU A 28 -15.46 18.24 11.52
C LEU A 28 -15.45 17.35 12.76
N VAL A 29 -15.06 17.87 13.92
CA VAL A 29 -15.07 17.10 15.17
C VAL A 29 -16.51 16.79 15.57
N GLY A 30 -16.78 15.52 15.84
CA GLY A 30 -18.13 15.00 16.13
C GLY A 30 -18.94 14.63 14.88
N VAL A 31 -18.48 14.98 13.66
CA VAL A 31 -19.19 14.63 12.43
C VAL A 31 -19.15 13.12 12.20
N LYS A 32 -20.30 12.57 11.79
CA LYS A 32 -20.44 11.15 11.44
C LYS A 32 -19.56 10.81 10.23
N PHE A 33 -18.72 9.79 10.37
CA PHE A 33 -17.87 9.25 9.30
C PHE A 33 -17.91 7.72 9.34
N ILE A 34 -18.42 7.10 8.27
CA ILE A 34 -18.54 5.65 8.14
C ILE A 34 -17.40 5.14 7.27
N LEU A 35 -16.56 4.27 7.83
CA LEU A 35 -15.52 3.58 7.08
C LEU A 35 -16.16 2.50 6.19
N SER A 36 -15.80 2.51 4.91
CA SER A 36 -16.20 1.48 3.94
C SER A 36 -15.37 0.20 4.04
N GLY A 37 -14.25 0.24 4.78
CA GLY A 37 -13.28 -0.85 4.86
C GLY A 37 -12.29 -0.86 3.68
N LYS A 38 -12.45 0.06 2.72
CA LYS A 38 -11.55 0.25 1.58
C LYS A 38 -10.70 1.49 1.81
N THR A 39 -9.43 1.30 2.20
CA THR A 39 -8.51 2.38 2.60
C THR A 39 -8.43 3.54 1.61
N ARG A 40 -8.38 3.26 0.29
CA ARG A 40 -8.33 4.29 -0.75
C ARG A 40 -9.62 5.10 -0.83
N THR A 41 -10.77 4.43 -0.71
CA THR A 41 -12.09 5.06 -0.70
C THR A 41 -12.27 5.92 0.54
N ASP A 42 -11.93 5.37 1.70
CA ASP A 42 -12.03 6.09 2.97
C ASP A 42 -11.15 7.35 2.96
N GLY A 43 -9.89 7.23 2.52
CA GLY A 43 -9.00 8.39 2.38
C GLY A 43 -9.49 9.43 1.38
N SER A 44 -10.17 9.01 0.30
CA SER A 44 -10.82 9.93 -0.65
C SER A 44 -12.00 10.66 -0.02
N ASN A 45 -12.82 9.94 0.75
CA ASN A 45 -13.99 10.51 1.44
C ASN A 45 -13.57 11.52 2.52
N ALA A 46 -12.56 11.21 3.33
CA ALA A 46 -12.02 12.15 4.32
C ALA A 46 -11.48 13.42 3.65
N ARG A 47 -10.76 13.28 2.53
CA ARG A 47 -10.28 14.43 1.77
C ARG A 47 -11.41 15.31 1.23
N LYS A 48 -12.44 14.71 0.64
CA LYS A 48 -13.62 15.46 0.15
C LYS A 48 -14.32 16.22 1.29
N LEU A 49 -14.36 15.64 2.48
CA LEU A 49 -14.94 16.28 3.66
C LEU A 49 -14.10 17.50 4.10
N ILE A 50 -12.78 17.36 4.10
CA ILE A 50 -11.85 18.49 4.34
C ILE A 50 -12.02 19.56 3.26
N GLU A 51 -11.99 19.20 1.97
CA GLU A 51 -12.19 20.12 0.84
C GLU A 51 -13.54 20.86 0.93
N LYS A 52 -14.63 20.17 1.32
CA LYS A 52 -15.94 20.80 1.52
C LYS A 52 -15.92 21.80 2.67
N THR A 53 -15.23 21.47 3.75
CA THR A 53 -15.13 22.33 4.94
C THR A 53 -14.31 23.58 4.66
N LEU A 54 -13.13 23.41 4.06
CA LEU A 54 -12.27 24.52 3.69
C LEU A 54 -12.91 25.44 2.64
N GLY A 55 -13.74 24.88 1.76
CA GLY A 55 -14.48 25.65 0.76
C GLY A 55 -15.57 26.58 1.30
N LYS A 56 -15.84 26.54 2.62
CA LYS A 56 -16.71 27.52 3.30
C LYS A 56 -15.98 28.83 3.63
N TYR A 57 -14.66 28.86 3.47
CA TYR A 57 -13.80 29.98 3.82
C TYR A 57 -13.01 30.45 2.61
N ASP A 58 -12.42 31.64 2.71
CA ASP A 58 -11.49 32.13 1.71
C ASP A 58 -10.25 31.24 1.65
N LEU A 59 -10.05 30.66 0.47
CA LEU A 59 -8.87 29.87 0.14
C LEU A 59 -7.75 30.81 -0.33
N PRO A 60 -6.48 30.39 -0.18
CA PRO A 60 -5.35 31.09 -0.78
C PRO A 60 -5.59 31.44 -2.25
N GLU A 61 -5.16 32.62 -2.69
CA GLU A 61 -5.28 33.02 -4.09
C GLU A 61 -4.58 31.99 -4.99
N LYS A 62 -5.15 31.73 -6.17
CA LYS A 62 -4.62 30.73 -7.08
C LYS A 62 -3.46 31.21 -7.92
N CYS A 63 -2.41 30.39 -8.04
CA CYS A 63 -1.36 30.62 -9.02
C CYS A 63 -1.88 30.33 -10.43
N PRO A 64 -1.76 31.26 -11.38
CA PRO A 64 -2.02 31.01 -12.79
C PRO A 64 -1.18 29.84 -13.32
N LYS A 65 -1.72 29.03 -14.24
CA LYS A 65 -1.07 27.79 -14.70
C LYS A 65 0.31 27.97 -15.34
N CYS A 66 0.57 29.14 -15.91
CA CYS A 66 1.85 29.45 -16.55
C CYS A 66 2.91 29.94 -15.56
N GLU A 67 2.53 30.28 -14.32
CA GLU A 67 3.42 30.93 -13.35
C GLU A 67 4.05 29.95 -12.33
N TYR A 68 3.83 28.64 -12.52
CA TYR A 68 4.44 27.61 -11.69
C TYR A 68 4.75 26.34 -12.46
N GLU A 69 5.76 25.61 -11.97
CA GLU A 69 6.17 24.31 -12.46
C GLU A 69 6.05 23.28 -11.33
N VAL A 70 5.43 22.13 -11.64
CA VAL A 70 5.46 20.95 -10.76
C VAL A 70 6.70 20.14 -11.10
N VAL A 71 7.65 20.09 -10.18
CA VAL A 71 8.98 19.51 -10.43
C VAL A 71 8.97 17.98 -10.44
N PRO A 72 8.28 17.28 -9.52
CA PRO A 72 8.25 15.82 -9.57
C PRO A 72 7.49 15.31 -10.81
N PRO A 73 8.05 14.33 -11.55
CA PRO A 73 7.38 13.72 -12.68
C PRO A 73 5.98 13.22 -12.32
N ARG A 74 5.00 13.53 -13.18
CA ARG A 74 3.58 13.18 -13.01
C ARG A 74 2.97 13.69 -11.68
N GLY A 75 3.60 14.68 -11.04
CA GLY A 75 3.16 15.23 -9.74
C GLY A 75 3.24 14.22 -8.59
N LYS A 76 4.14 13.23 -8.66
CA LYS A 76 4.38 12.29 -7.54
C LYS A 76 4.82 13.05 -6.29
N GLY A 77 4.29 12.66 -5.13
CA GLY A 77 4.65 13.29 -3.84
C GLY A 77 3.96 14.63 -3.56
N ILE A 78 3.32 15.26 -4.55
CA ILE A 78 2.56 16.51 -4.37
C ILE A 78 1.34 16.27 -3.48
N PRO A 79 1.13 17.12 -2.43
CA PRO A 79 -0.02 16.99 -1.55
C PRO A 79 -1.33 17.03 -2.31
N LYS A 80 -2.31 16.23 -1.87
CA LYS A 80 -3.55 16.10 -2.64
C LYS A 80 -4.42 17.36 -2.62
N ILE A 81 -4.34 18.17 -1.57
CA ILE A 81 -4.94 19.51 -1.49
C ILE A 81 -3.79 20.50 -1.62
N THR A 82 -3.34 20.70 -2.86
CA THR A 82 -2.17 21.51 -3.24
C THR A 82 -2.37 23.00 -2.93
N ARG A 83 -3.60 23.51 -3.05
CA ARG A 83 -3.97 24.91 -2.72
C ARG A 83 -3.58 25.31 -1.30
N GLU A 84 -3.74 24.39 -0.37
CA GLU A 84 -3.37 24.53 1.04
C GLU A 84 -2.15 23.67 1.37
N PHE A 85 -1.48 23.08 0.39
CA PHE A 85 -0.30 22.26 0.57
C PHE A 85 -0.37 21.25 1.74
N ILE A 86 -1.54 20.59 1.86
CA ILE A 86 -1.83 19.64 2.95
C ILE A 86 -2.04 18.21 2.41
N ASP A 87 -1.56 17.25 3.19
CA ASP A 87 -1.88 15.84 3.03
C ASP A 87 -2.73 15.32 4.16
N THR A 88 -3.66 14.44 3.82
CA THR A 88 -4.74 13.99 4.72
C THR A 88 -4.56 12.53 5.08
N TYR A 89 -4.63 12.21 6.37
CA TYR A 89 -4.38 10.88 6.92
C TYR A 89 -5.54 10.44 7.82
N ILE A 90 -6.07 9.25 7.60
CA ILE A 90 -7.06 8.67 8.51
C ILE A 90 -6.34 7.91 9.62
N VAL A 91 -6.68 8.22 10.87
CA VAL A 91 -6.22 7.51 12.06
C VAL A 91 -7.41 6.79 12.69
N THR A 92 -7.27 5.49 12.96
CA THR A 92 -8.31 4.70 13.63
C THR A 92 -7.78 4.18 14.96
N THR A 93 -8.04 2.92 15.32
CA THR A 93 -7.64 2.33 16.60
C THR A 93 -6.33 1.55 16.46
N GLY A 94 -5.64 1.30 17.57
CA GLY A 94 -4.42 0.48 17.61
C GLY A 94 -3.46 0.93 18.71
N LYS A 95 -2.29 0.30 18.80
CA LYS A 95 -1.22 0.73 19.72
C LYS A 95 -0.41 1.92 19.17
N SER A 96 -0.21 1.93 17.85
CA SER A 96 0.49 2.99 17.12
C SER A 96 -0.12 3.21 15.75
N TYR A 97 -0.01 4.44 15.26
CA TYR A 97 -0.29 4.81 13.89
C TYR A 97 1.00 4.80 13.07
N ASN A 98 1.00 4.09 11.94
CA ASN A 98 2.13 4.07 11.02
C ASN A 98 1.89 5.09 9.90
N LEU A 99 2.39 6.31 10.08
CA LEU A 99 2.38 7.35 9.06
C LEU A 99 3.24 6.89 7.88
N GLN A 100 2.66 6.90 6.68
CA GLN A 100 3.36 6.56 5.44
C GLN A 100 3.26 7.73 4.46
N VAL A 101 4.41 8.32 4.15
CA VAL A 101 4.53 9.41 3.19
C VAL A 101 5.07 8.84 1.89
N TRP A 102 4.34 9.03 0.79
CA TRP A 102 4.67 8.42 -0.49
C TRP A 102 5.36 9.42 -1.41
N ASN A 103 6.43 8.95 -2.06
CA ASN A 103 7.14 9.63 -3.15
C ASN A 103 7.71 11.02 -2.80
N ARG A 104 7.95 11.28 -1.51
CA ARG A 104 8.77 12.39 -1.02
C ARG A 104 9.45 12.00 0.28
N ILE A 105 10.63 12.58 0.53
CA ILE A 105 11.32 12.49 1.83
C ILE A 105 10.78 13.64 2.69
N PRO A 106 10.07 13.37 3.79
CA PRO A 106 9.63 14.44 4.69
C PRO A 106 10.84 15.15 5.33
N ALA A 107 10.67 16.38 5.81
CA ALA A 107 11.73 17.20 6.41
C ALA A 107 12.89 17.57 5.48
N SER A 108 12.84 17.21 4.19
CA SER A 108 13.85 17.63 3.22
C SER A 108 13.48 18.95 2.53
N LYS A 109 14.49 19.71 2.11
CA LYS A 109 14.33 20.86 1.20
C LYS A 109 14.26 20.44 -0.28
N THR A 110 13.68 19.28 -0.56
CA THR A 110 13.48 18.82 -1.95
C THR A 110 12.35 19.63 -2.57
N LEU A 111 12.61 20.19 -3.75
CA LEU A 111 11.68 21.06 -4.46
C LEU A 111 10.45 20.28 -4.97
N LEU A 112 9.26 20.80 -4.71
CA LEU A 112 7.99 20.24 -5.18
C LEU A 112 7.32 21.15 -6.21
N ILE A 113 7.28 22.46 -5.96
CA ILE A 113 6.70 23.45 -6.87
C ILE A 113 7.63 24.65 -6.95
N LYS A 114 7.96 25.06 -8.17
CA LYS A 114 8.76 26.26 -8.44
C LYS A 114 7.84 27.34 -9.01
N TYR A 115 7.93 28.57 -8.51
CA TYR A 115 7.19 29.71 -9.05
C TYR A 115 8.09 30.57 -9.94
N GLU A 116 7.52 31.26 -10.93
CA GLU A 116 8.26 32.24 -11.76
C GLU A 116 8.86 33.38 -10.93
N SER A 117 8.20 33.75 -9.83
CA SER A 117 8.71 34.74 -8.87
C SER A 117 10.04 34.35 -8.18
N GLY A 118 10.56 33.15 -8.43
CA GLY A 118 11.76 32.60 -7.80
C GLY A 118 11.52 31.91 -6.44
N LYS A 119 10.32 32.09 -5.85
CA LYS A 119 9.90 31.34 -4.65
C LYS A 119 9.62 29.88 -4.97
N SER A 120 9.54 29.03 -3.94
CA SER A 120 9.36 27.59 -4.09
C SER A 120 8.63 26.97 -2.91
N LEU A 121 7.89 25.87 -3.15
CA LEU A 121 7.40 24.97 -2.11
C LEU A 121 8.21 23.68 -2.12
N TYR A 122 8.60 23.26 -0.92
CA TYR A 122 9.47 22.12 -0.67
C TYR A 122 8.72 21.01 0.09
N CYS A 123 9.34 19.84 0.21
CA CYS A 123 8.77 18.74 0.99
C CYS A 123 8.45 19.11 2.43
N ASN A 124 9.24 20.00 3.04
CA ASN A 124 9.06 20.45 4.42
C ASN A 124 8.05 21.57 4.62
N ASP A 125 7.43 22.08 3.56
CA ASP A 125 6.28 22.97 3.68
C ASP A 125 4.96 22.19 3.83
N VAL A 126 4.98 20.86 3.62
CA VAL A 126 3.78 20.02 3.63
C VAL A 126 3.24 19.85 5.05
N ARG A 127 1.95 20.09 5.22
CA ARG A 127 1.25 19.95 6.52
C ARG A 127 0.43 18.66 6.55
N PHE A 128 0.56 17.92 7.64
CA PHE A 128 -0.05 16.61 7.83
C PHE A 128 -1.35 16.76 8.62
N VAL A 129 -2.50 16.58 7.96
CA VAL A 129 -3.83 16.64 8.59
C VAL A 129 -4.29 15.23 8.92
N PHE A 130 -4.26 14.90 10.20
CA PHE A 130 -4.76 13.64 10.74
C PHE A 130 -6.23 13.77 11.11
N VAL A 131 -7.06 12.89 10.55
CA VAL A 131 -8.49 12.75 10.84
C VAL A 131 -8.67 11.49 11.68
N ARG A 132 -8.82 11.66 13.00
CA ARG A 132 -9.02 10.54 13.92
C ARG A 132 -10.48 10.12 13.89
N ILE A 133 -10.76 8.88 13.51
CA ILE A 133 -12.12 8.32 13.45
C ILE A 133 -12.25 7.22 14.48
N ILE A 134 -13.27 7.26 15.34
CA ILE A 134 -13.61 6.16 16.25
C ILE A 134 -14.56 5.21 15.50
N PRO A 135 -14.13 4.01 15.07
CA PRO A 135 -14.93 3.15 14.21
C PRO A 135 -16.24 2.68 14.88
N SER A 136 -16.21 2.38 16.18
CA SER A 136 -17.40 1.94 16.95
C SER A 136 -18.49 3.01 17.02
N LYS A 137 -18.08 4.27 17.18
CA LYS A 137 -18.99 5.43 17.25
C LYS A 137 -19.31 6.02 15.88
N LYS A 138 -18.54 5.67 14.84
CA LYS A 138 -18.65 6.21 13.47
C LYS A 138 -18.57 7.74 13.43
N VAL A 139 -17.70 8.33 14.25
CA VAL A 139 -17.50 9.80 14.33
C VAL A 139 -16.03 10.16 14.21
N ILE A 140 -15.78 11.37 13.69
CA ILE A 140 -14.47 12.02 13.77
C ILE A 140 -14.28 12.50 15.21
N ALA A 141 -13.27 11.98 15.88
CA ALA A 141 -12.96 12.32 17.26
C ALA A 141 -12.07 13.55 17.37
N SER A 142 -11.15 13.75 16.43
CA SER A 142 -10.26 14.91 16.43
C SER A 142 -9.66 15.17 15.05
N ILE A 143 -9.22 16.41 14.86
CA ILE A 143 -8.38 16.83 13.74
C ILE A 143 -7.05 17.30 14.31
N ILE A 144 -5.94 16.76 13.83
CA ILE A 144 -4.61 17.18 14.28
C ILE A 144 -3.79 17.56 13.07
N ILE A 145 -3.24 18.77 13.06
CA ILE A 145 -2.38 19.27 12.00
C ILE A 145 -0.96 19.31 12.52
N LEU A 146 -0.05 18.59 11.88
CA LEU A 146 1.36 18.57 12.26
C LEU A 146 2.26 19.04 11.13
N THR A 147 3.38 19.67 11.47
CA THR A 147 4.53 19.80 10.56
C THR A 147 5.43 18.58 10.66
N ASP A 148 6.29 18.38 9.66
CA ASP A 148 7.32 17.34 9.71
C ASP A 148 8.36 17.60 10.81
N ASP A 149 8.81 18.84 11.00
CA ASP A 149 9.73 19.23 12.07
C ASP A 149 9.19 18.84 13.45
N TYR A 150 7.90 19.09 13.69
CA TYR A 150 7.23 18.67 14.91
C TYR A 150 7.20 17.14 15.04
N ILE A 151 6.87 16.43 13.96
CA ILE A 151 6.84 14.97 13.94
C ILE A 151 8.24 14.40 14.23
N GLU A 152 9.30 14.95 13.63
CA GLU A 152 10.67 14.49 13.84
C GLU A 152 11.15 14.79 15.27
N THR A 153 10.81 15.96 15.80
CA THR A 153 11.19 16.35 17.17
C THR A 153 10.50 15.48 18.22
N LYS A 154 9.21 15.15 18.05
CA LYS A 154 8.44 14.38 19.05
C LYS A 154 8.53 12.86 18.87
N PHE A 155 8.66 12.37 17.63
CA PHE A 155 8.57 10.94 17.30
C PHE A 155 9.79 10.39 16.54
N GLY A 156 10.79 11.24 16.27
CA GLY A 156 12.02 10.95 15.55
C GLY A 156 11.91 11.04 14.02
N LYS A 157 13.02 11.41 13.36
CA LYS A 157 13.58 10.69 12.19
C LYS A 157 12.66 9.97 11.22
N PHE A 158 12.09 10.52 10.14
CA PHE A 158 11.41 9.64 9.15
C PHE A 158 12.33 8.50 8.66
N GLY A 159 11.77 7.29 8.52
CA GLY A 159 12.52 6.12 8.05
C GLY A 159 13.00 6.29 6.61
N LYS A 160 14.12 5.62 6.27
CA LYS A 160 14.70 5.66 4.92
C LYS A 160 13.68 5.25 3.85
N PRO A 161 13.74 5.83 2.64
CA PRO A 161 12.88 5.44 1.52
C PRO A 161 12.89 3.92 1.30
N THR A 162 11.71 3.32 1.35
CA THR A 162 11.51 1.92 0.98
C THR A 162 10.79 1.87 -0.36
N PHE A 163 11.45 1.31 -1.37
CA PHE A 163 10.90 1.17 -2.71
C PHE A 163 9.84 0.07 -2.77
N LYS A 164 8.89 0.26 -3.67
CA LYS A 164 7.80 -0.66 -3.94
C LYS A 164 7.67 -0.91 -5.44
N HIS A 165 7.70 -2.18 -5.81
CA HIS A 165 7.42 -2.66 -7.15
C HIS A 165 5.97 -3.09 -7.27
N GLN A 166 5.37 -2.85 -8.44
CA GLN A 166 3.98 -3.19 -8.70
C GLN A 166 3.82 -3.80 -10.10
N LEU A 167 2.86 -4.71 -10.21
CA LEU A 167 2.41 -5.27 -11.48
C LEU A 167 1.03 -4.75 -11.84
N LEU A 168 0.74 -4.65 -13.13
CA LEU A 168 -0.58 -4.38 -13.68
C LEU A 168 -1.01 -5.56 -14.54
N ILE A 169 -2.23 -6.04 -14.35
CA ILE A 169 -2.83 -7.04 -15.22
C ILE A 169 -3.89 -6.38 -16.10
N SER A 170 -3.85 -6.66 -17.41
CA SER A 170 -4.84 -6.14 -18.34
C SER A 170 -6.20 -6.84 -18.18
N SER A 171 -7.28 -6.14 -18.46
CA SER A 171 -8.63 -6.74 -18.45
C SER A 171 -8.73 -7.92 -19.43
N LYS A 172 -8.02 -7.87 -20.57
CA LYS A 172 -8.01 -8.95 -21.56
C LYS A 172 -7.45 -10.25 -20.99
N VAL A 173 -6.33 -10.19 -20.25
CA VAL A 173 -5.73 -11.37 -19.61
C VAL A 173 -6.67 -11.91 -18.52
N ARG A 174 -7.27 -11.04 -17.69
CA ARG A 174 -8.26 -11.47 -16.69
C ARG A 174 -9.44 -12.21 -17.31
N GLU A 175 -10.04 -11.62 -18.33
CA GLU A 175 -11.18 -12.24 -19.03
C GLU A 175 -10.81 -13.59 -19.64
N LYS A 176 -9.60 -13.74 -20.18
CA LYS A 176 -9.10 -15.03 -20.68
C LYS A 176 -9.04 -16.08 -19.56
N ILE A 177 -8.57 -15.70 -18.37
CA ILE A 177 -8.51 -16.59 -17.21
C ILE A 177 -9.92 -16.94 -16.73
N TYR A 178 -10.81 -15.97 -16.57
CA TYR A 178 -12.17 -16.22 -16.07
C TYR A 178 -13.01 -17.11 -16.98
N LYS A 179 -12.74 -17.07 -18.29
CA LYS A 179 -13.38 -17.91 -19.30
C LYS A 179 -12.72 -19.27 -19.49
N SER A 180 -11.54 -19.50 -18.92
CA SER A 180 -10.92 -20.83 -18.98
C SER A 180 -11.64 -21.78 -18.02
N GLU A 181 -11.65 -23.07 -18.38
CA GLU A 181 -12.34 -24.11 -17.60
C GLU A 181 -11.81 -24.19 -16.16
N THR A 182 -10.49 -24.17 -15.99
CA THR A 182 -9.84 -24.24 -14.67
C THR A 182 -9.85 -22.93 -13.92
N ARG A 183 -10.00 -21.79 -14.63
CA ARG A 183 -9.76 -20.43 -14.12
C ARG A 183 -8.36 -20.22 -13.51
N VAL A 184 -7.42 -21.09 -13.87
CA VAL A 184 -6.01 -20.99 -13.46
C VAL A 184 -5.16 -20.79 -14.71
N LEU A 185 -4.28 -19.79 -14.68
CA LEU A 185 -3.17 -19.64 -15.62
C LEU A 185 -1.89 -20.11 -14.94
N SER A 186 -1.38 -21.26 -15.36
CA SER A 186 -0.16 -21.86 -14.84
C SER A 186 0.96 -21.86 -15.89
N TYR A 187 2.21 -21.84 -15.42
CA TYR A 187 3.42 -21.96 -16.23
C TYR A 187 4.30 -23.08 -15.66
N ASP A 188 5.33 -23.47 -16.39
CA ASP A 188 6.32 -24.43 -15.89
C ASP A 188 7.31 -23.75 -14.93
N ASP A 189 7.92 -24.54 -14.05
CA ASP A 189 9.03 -24.09 -13.21
C ASP A 189 10.24 -23.66 -14.07
N THR A 190 11.12 -22.82 -13.50
CA THR A 190 12.37 -22.46 -14.19
C THR A 190 13.25 -23.70 -14.30
N LYS A 191 14.09 -23.75 -15.35
CA LYS A 191 15.02 -24.88 -15.54
C LYS A 191 15.98 -25.06 -14.36
N LYS A 192 16.33 -23.98 -13.64
CA LYS A 192 17.21 -24.02 -12.47
C LYS A 192 16.59 -24.81 -11.31
N LEU A 193 15.26 -24.80 -11.18
CA LEU A 193 14.56 -25.50 -10.11
C LEU A 193 14.43 -27.01 -10.35
N SER A 194 14.76 -27.53 -11.55
CA SER A 194 14.53 -28.94 -11.93
C SER A 194 15.04 -29.97 -10.91
N TYR A 195 16.16 -29.70 -10.24
CA TYR A 195 16.74 -30.57 -9.21
C TYR A 195 16.20 -30.35 -7.80
N LEU A 196 15.53 -29.22 -7.55
CA LEU A 196 14.91 -28.91 -6.27
C LEU A 196 13.46 -29.39 -6.20
N ILE A 197 12.80 -29.52 -7.36
CA ILE A 197 11.37 -29.82 -7.42
C ILE A 197 11.02 -31.29 -7.23
N THR A 198 9.83 -31.51 -6.69
CA THR A 198 9.16 -32.80 -6.63
C THR A 198 7.74 -32.69 -7.17
N HIS A 199 7.34 -33.72 -7.92
CA HIS A 199 5.97 -33.89 -8.43
C HIS A 199 5.13 -34.77 -7.50
N LYS A 200 5.74 -35.35 -6.45
CA LYS A 200 5.06 -36.22 -5.50
C LYS A 200 4.79 -35.47 -4.21
N TYR A 201 3.52 -35.44 -3.81
CA TYR A 201 3.16 -34.84 -2.53
C TYR A 201 3.69 -35.66 -1.36
N LYS A 202 4.43 -34.98 -0.49
CA LYS A 202 4.70 -35.39 0.89
C LYS A 202 4.44 -34.17 1.77
N PRO A 203 3.72 -34.28 2.90
CA PRO A 203 3.52 -33.16 3.80
C PRO A 203 4.84 -32.49 4.20
N PRO A 204 4.86 -31.17 4.39
CA PRO A 204 6.06 -30.45 4.75
C PRO A 204 6.54 -30.91 6.14
N ASN A 205 7.81 -31.30 6.22
CA ASN A 205 8.45 -31.70 7.48
C ASN A 205 9.34 -30.60 8.08
N LEU A 206 9.47 -29.46 7.39
CA LEU A 206 10.23 -28.30 7.82
C LEU A 206 9.31 -27.09 7.99
N PRO A 207 9.63 -26.18 8.92
CA PRO A 207 8.99 -24.88 9.00
C PRO A 207 9.09 -24.10 7.68
N MET A 208 8.02 -23.39 7.33
CA MET A 208 7.93 -22.58 6.10
C MET A 208 9.05 -21.52 5.93
N VAL A 209 9.72 -21.15 7.02
CA VAL A 209 10.73 -20.09 7.07
C VAL A 209 12.14 -20.57 6.73
N GLN A 210 12.35 -21.89 6.62
CA GLN A 210 13.65 -22.45 6.27
C GLN A 210 13.95 -22.30 4.78
N GLU A 211 15.19 -22.54 4.38
CA GLU A 211 15.58 -22.59 2.97
C GLU A 211 14.98 -23.84 2.27
N PRO A 212 14.78 -23.80 0.94
CA PRO A 212 14.35 -24.94 0.17
C PRO A 212 15.44 -26.02 0.14
N GLU A 213 15.04 -27.27 0.40
CA GLU A 213 15.91 -28.43 0.28
C GLU A 213 15.71 -29.15 -1.06
N PHE A 214 16.73 -29.92 -1.45
CA PHE A 214 16.71 -30.78 -2.63
C PHE A 214 15.49 -31.70 -2.66
N GLU A 215 14.83 -31.81 -3.82
CA GLU A 215 13.60 -32.62 -4.05
C GLU A 215 12.45 -32.39 -3.05
N LYS A 216 12.41 -31.25 -2.35
CA LYS A 216 11.30 -30.90 -1.44
C LYS A 216 10.47 -29.70 -1.89
N LEU A 217 10.88 -29.03 -2.96
CA LEU A 217 10.14 -27.92 -3.54
C LEU A 217 8.97 -28.47 -4.36
N TYR A 218 7.71 -28.14 -4.07
CA TYR A 218 6.62 -28.64 -4.92
C TYR A 218 6.68 -27.98 -6.30
N SER A 219 6.60 -28.78 -7.37
CA SER A 219 6.50 -28.23 -8.73
C SER A 219 5.26 -27.34 -8.87
N ILE A 220 5.26 -26.41 -9.84
CA ILE A 220 4.06 -25.61 -10.14
C ILE A 220 2.89 -26.51 -10.51
N GLU A 221 3.12 -27.61 -11.21
CA GLU A 221 2.10 -28.62 -11.50
C GLU A 221 1.46 -29.13 -10.22
N LEU A 222 2.27 -29.53 -9.24
CA LEU A 222 1.76 -30.03 -7.95
C LEU A 222 1.05 -28.94 -7.16
N LEU A 223 1.59 -27.71 -7.13
CA LEU A 223 0.95 -26.56 -6.52
C LEU A 223 -0.40 -26.22 -7.18
N ASN A 224 -0.52 -26.42 -8.49
CA ASN A 224 -1.75 -26.18 -9.23
C ASN A 224 -2.87 -27.10 -8.73
N GLU A 225 -2.59 -28.41 -8.64
CA GLU A 225 -3.54 -29.41 -8.15
C GLU A 225 -3.87 -29.23 -6.66
N MET A 226 -2.85 -28.99 -5.85
CA MET A 226 -3.00 -28.95 -4.40
C MET A 226 -3.63 -27.65 -3.90
N VAL A 227 -3.32 -26.53 -4.56
CA VAL A 227 -3.61 -25.19 -4.05
C VAL A 227 -4.46 -24.40 -5.03
N ALA A 228 -3.96 -24.12 -6.23
CA ALA A 228 -4.58 -23.15 -7.13
C ALA A 228 -6.04 -23.51 -7.48
N LYS A 229 -6.29 -24.75 -7.89
CA LYS A 229 -7.65 -25.22 -8.20
C LYS A 229 -8.60 -25.16 -6.99
N LYS A 230 -8.11 -25.47 -5.78
CA LYS A 230 -8.92 -25.49 -4.55
C LYS A 230 -9.21 -24.09 -4.00
N LEU A 231 -8.45 -23.09 -4.41
CA LEU A 231 -8.68 -21.69 -4.05
C LEU A 231 -9.81 -21.05 -4.87
N ILE A 232 -10.09 -21.52 -6.08
CA ILE A 232 -11.17 -20.99 -6.91
C ILE A 232 -12.51 -21.12 -6.17
N GLY A 233 -13.27 -20.02 -6.11
CA GLY A 233 -14.56 -19.97 -5.41
C GLY A 233 -14.45 -19.71 -3.90
N GLN A 234 -13.26 -19.82 -3.30
CA GLN A 234 -13.06 -19.47 -1.88
C GLN A 234 -13.28 -17.97 -1.66
N LYS A 235 -13.85 -17.63 -0.50
CA LYS A 235 -14.14 -16.24 -0.13
C LYS A 235 -13.13 -15.74 0.88
N LEU A 236 -12.42 -14.67 0.52
CA LEU A 236 -11.60 -13.90 1.46
C LEU A 236 -12.49 -12.88 2.19
N TYR A 237 -12.33 -12.78 3.52
CA TYR A 237 -13.11 -11.85 4.34
C TYR A 237 -12.95 -10.39 3.89
N PHE A 238 -13.99 -9.60 4.07
CA PHE A 238 -13.94 -8.15 3.82
C PHE A 238 -13.04 -7.45 4.84
N GLY A 239 -12.14 -6.61 4.33
CA GLY A 239 -11.22 -5.83 5.16
C GLY A 239 -10.05 -5.27 4.36
N ALA A 240 -9.11 -4.65 5.07
CA ALA A 240 -7.90 -4.11 4.48
C ALA A 240 -7.15 -5.19 3.67
N THR A 241 -6.55 -4.80 2.54
CA THR A 241 -5.83 -5.72 1.64
C THR A 241 -4.77 -6.56 2.37
N LYS A 242 -4.10 -5.99 3.39
CA LYS A 242 -3.16 -6.74 4.25
C LYS A 242 -3.83 -7.94 4.93
N ASN A 243 -5.01 -7.76 5.51
CA ASN A 243 -5.72 -8.82 6.22
C ASN A 243 -6.16 -9.92 5.26
N ARG A 244 -6.56 -9.55 4.03
CA ARG A 244 -6.89 -10.49 2.97
C ARG A 244 -5.67 -11.27 2.47
N GLY A 245 -4.53 -10.59 2.32
CA GLY A 245 -3.24 -11.24 2.01
C GLY A 245 -2.88 -12.28 3.05
N GLN A 246 -2.92 -11.92 4.34
CA GLN A 246 -2.66 -12.86 5.44
C GLN A 246 -3.68 -14.02 5.50
N ALA A 247 -4.94 -13.76 5.15
CA ALA A 247 -5.95 -14.82 5.07
C ALA A 247 -5.67 -15.79 3.91
N LEU A 248 -5.29 -15.28 2.74
CA LEU A 248 -4.90 -16.09 1.59
C LEU A 248 -3.65 -16.92 1.89
N GLU A 249 -2.61 -16.31 2.47
CA GLU A 249 -1.37 -17.00 2.85
C GLU A 249 -1.64 -18.18 3.80
N ARG A 250 -2.52 -17.98 4.80
CA ARG A 250 -2.94 -19.08 5.69
C ARG A 250 -3.71 -20.18 4.97
N LEU A 251 -4.58 -19.84 4.03
CA LEU A 251 -5.28 -20.84 3.22
C LEU A 251 -4.29 -21.65 2.38
N VAL A 252 -3.32 -20.99 1.75
CA VAL A 252 -2.25 -21.65 0.99
C VAL A 252 -1.44 -22.59 1.88
N LEU A 253 -0.97 -22.12 3.04
CA LEU A 253 -0.21 -22.94 3.99
C LEU A 253 -1.00 -24.18 4.44
N ASN A 254 -2.29 -24.03 4.77
CA ASN A 254 -3.13 -25.18 5.14
C ASN A 254 -3.30 -26.18 3.99
N LEU A 255 -3.49 -25.69 2.75
CA LEU A 255 -3.63 -26.54 1.57
C LEU A 255 -2.34 -27.30 1.23
N LEU A 256 -1.18 -26.72 1.56
CA LEU A 256 0.13 -27.37 1.44
C LEU A 256 0.39 -28.40 2.57
N GLY A 257 -0.40 -28.38 3.64
CA GLY A 257 -0.27 -29.29 4.78
C GLY A 257 0.57 -28.74 5.94
N TYR A 258 0.80 -27.43 6.00
CA TYR A 258 1.39 -26.81 7.19
C TYR A 258 0.36 -26.68 8.31
N GLU A 259 0.78 -26.97 9.54
CA GLU A 259 -0.03 -26.68 10.72
C GLU A 259 -0.03 -25.18 11.01
N THR A 260 -1.09 -24.48 10.60
CA THR A 260 -1.28 -23.08 10.98
C THR A 260 -2.40 -22.93 11.99
N ASN A 261 -2.11 -22.29 13.12
CA ASN A 261 -3.13 -21.81 14.03
C ASN A 261 -3.24 -20.28 13.91
N LYS A 262 -4.35 -19.70 14.39
CA LYS A 262 -4.59 -18.24 14.31
C LYS A 262 -3.52 -17.40 15.04
N LYS A 263 -2.74 -18.01 15.94
CA LYS A 263 -1.64 -17.36 16.68
C LYS A 263 -0.28 -17.52 15.99
N SER A 264 -0.12 -18.47 15.06
CA SER A 264 1.11 -18.68 14.31
C SER A 264 1.46 -17.40 13.55
N LEU A 265 2.65 -16.87 13.81
CA LEU A 265 3.20 -15.74 13.09
C LEU A 265 3.51 -16.18 11.65
N LEU A 266 3.05 -15.39 10.69
CA LEU A 266 3.45 -15.51 9.29
C LEU A 266 4.89 -15.01 9.15
N TYR A 267 5.63 -15.49 8.14
CA TYR A 267 7.05 -15.19 8.01
C TYR A 267 7.30 -13.69 7.86
N GLY A 268 6.51 -13.03 7.00
CA GLY A 268 6.59 -11.59 6.77
C GLY A 268 7.86 -11.14 6.05
N ALA A 269 8.60 -12.07 5.45
CA ALA A 269 9.76 -11.84 4.60
C ALA A 269 9.50 -12.44 3.21
N PHE A 270 10.43 -12.20 2.29
CA PHE A 270 10.31 -12.62 0.90
C PHE A 270 11.17 -13.88 0.63
N PRO A 271 10.62 -14.91 -0.03
CA PRO A 271 9.20 -15.09 -0.32
C PRO A 271 8.39 -15.48 0.93
N ASP A 272 7.07 -15.31 0.88
CA ASP A 272 6.14 -15.57 1.99
C ASP A 272 6.29 -16.99 2.57
N ILE A 273 6.48 -18.00 1.70
CA ILE A 273 6.74 -19.39 2.07
C ILE A 273 8.14 -19.76 1.55
N ARG A 274 9.16 -19.52 2.38
CA ARG A 274 10.59 -19.59 2.00
C ARG A 274 11.03 -20.97 1.54
N ASN A 275 10.71 -22.02 2.30
CA ASN A 275 11.11 -23.39 1.96
C ASN A 275 10.37 -23.94 0.72
N GLN A 276 9.30 -23.27 0.30
CA GLN A 276 8.59 -23.56 -0.93
C GLN A 276 8.83 -22.51 -2.00
N LEU A 277 9.75 -21.56 -1.83
CA LEU A 277 10.07 -20.48 -2.76
C LEU A 277 8.81 -19.84 -3.40
N LEU A 278 7.77 -19.63 -2.59
CA LEU A 278 6.43 -19.25 -3.04
C LEU A 278 5.98 -17.94 -2.40
N GLU A 279 5.72 -16.94 -3.24
CA GLU A 279 5.14 -15.66 -2.87
C GLU A 279 3.64 -15.67 -3.13
N VAL A 280 2.84 -15.19 -2.16
CA VAL A 280 1.37 -15.26 -2.22
C VAL A 280 0.79 -13.86 -2.25
N LYS A 281 0.09 -13.51 -3.33
CA LYS A 281 -0.51 -12.18 -3.50
C LYS A 281 -2.01 -12.23 -3.75
N VAL A 282 -2.72 -11.32 -3.11
CA VAL A 282 -4.10 -10.98 -3.46
C VAL A 282 -4.07 -9.84 -4.47
N GLN A 283 -4.85 -10.00 -5.53
CA GLN A 283 -5.17 -8.94 -6.48
C GLN A 283 -6.65 -8.58 -6.32
N ASP A 284 -6.91 -7.42 -5.73
CA ASP A 284 -8.23 -6.85 -5.44
C ASP A 284 -8.42 -5.44 -6.05
N SER A 285 -7.43 -5.00 -6.81
CA SER A 285 -7.36 -3.71 -7.51
C SER A 285 -6.47 -3.90 -8.74
N PRO A 286 -6.50 -3.04 -9.78
CA PRO A 286 -5.75 -3.27 -11.02
C PRO A 286 -4.25 -3.62 -10.83
N THR A 287 -3.67 -3.19 -9.70
CA THR A 287 -2.27 -3.45 -9.34
C THR A 287 -2.08 -4.59 -8.35
N VAL A 288 -0.98 -5.33 -8.49
CA VAL A 288 -0.42 -6.25 -7.47
C VAL A 288 0.82 -5.61 -6.86
N ASP A 289 0.94 -5.60 -5.53
CA ASP A 289 2.12 -5.06 -4.81
C ASP A 289 3.14 -6.18 -4.61
N LEU A 290 4.32 -6.05 -5.22
CA LEU A 290 5.44 -6.99 -5.08
C LEU A 290 6.34 -6.66 -3.88
N GLY A 291 6.18 -5.48 -3.28
CA GLY A 291 7.05 -5.04 -2.19
C GLY A 291 8.44 -4.63 -2.70
N LYS A 292 9.49 -5.06 -1.99
CA LYS A 292 10.87 -4.62 -2.23
C LYS A 292 11.48 -5.25 -3.48
N PHE A 293 11.20 -6.53 -3.73
CA PHE A 293 11.80 -7.30 -4.81
C PHE A 293 10.92 -7.26 -6.06
N SER A 294 11.54 -7.40 -7.23
CA SER A 294 10.85 -7.48 -8.52
C SER A 294 11.50 -8.54 -9.39
N PRO A 295 10.74 -9.41 -10.07
CA PRO A 295 11.26 -10.28 -11.12
C PRO A 295 11.49 -9.54 -12.46
N GLU A 296 11.37 -8.21 -12.49
CA GLU A 296 11.84 -7.40 -13.63
C GLU A 296 13.37 -7.35 -13.72
N VAL A 297 14.04 -7.50 -12.58
CA VAL A 297 15.49 -7.47 -12.46
C VAL A 297 15.91 -8.74 -11.71
N GLU A 298 16.92 -9.44 -12.23
CA GLU A 298 17.45 -10.61 -11.54
C GLU A 298 18.25 -10.17 -10.31
N GLU A 299 17.80 -10.60 -9.13
CA GLU A 299 18.48 -10.35 -7.86
C GLU A 299 18.54 -11.66 -7.06
N ILE A 300 19.65 -11.92 -6.37
CA ILE A 300 19.82 -13.10 -5.53
C ILE A 300 18.86 -13.02 -4.33
N VAL A 301 18.10 -14.09 -4.10
CA VAL A 301 17.15 -14.26 -3.00
C VAL A 301 17.67 -15.28 -1.98
N ILE A 302 18.30 -16.34 -2.45
CA ILE A 302 18.93 -17.39 -1.64
C ILE A 302 20.31 -17.68 -2.23
N GLU A 303 21.37 -17.33 -1.49
CA GLU A 303 22.75 -17.42 -1.95
C GLU A 303 23.22 -18.86 -2.14
N GLU A 304 22.90 -19.76 -1.20
CA GLU A 304 23.38 -21.15 -1.17
C GLU A 304 23.08 -21.91 -2.48
N ASN A 305 21.91 -21.68 -3.07
CA ASN A 305 21.46 -22.33 -4.30
C ASN A 305 21.45 -21.38 -5.52
N ASN A 306 22.00 -20.17 -5.37
CA ASN A 306 21.95 -19.10 -6.38
C ASN A 306 20.52 -18.88 -6.95
N LEU A 307 19.51 -18.93 -6.09
CA LEU A 307 18.11 -18.73 -6.49
C LEU A 307 17.80 -17.24 -6.51
N THR A 308 17.18 -16.80 -7.59
CA THR A 308 16.96 -15.38 -7.86
C THR A 308 15.49 -15.03 -7.88
N THR A 309 15.18 -13.74 -8.03
CA THR A 309 13.82 -13.23 -8.23
C THR A 309 13.10 -13.89 -9.41
N PHE A 310 13.82 -14.40 -10.40
CA PHE A 310 13.29 -15.13 -11.54
C PHE A 310 12.76 -16.52 -11.15
N ASP A 311 13.42 -17.17 -10.18
CA ASP A 311 13.09 -18.52 -9.73
C ASP A 311 11.91 -18.52 -8.74
N VAL A 312 11.67 -17.42 -8.02
CA VAL A 312 10.56 -17.31 -7.07
C VAL A 312 9.22 -17.52 -7.79
N ARG A 313 8.41 -18.44 -7.29
CA ARG A 313 7.05 -18.70 -7.79
C ARG A 313 6.06 -17.75 -7.15
N TYR A 314 5.09 -17.29 -7.92
CA TYR A 314 4.05 -16.38 -7.49
C TYR A 314 2.68 -17.03 -7.65
N LEU A 315 1.94 -17.13 -6.55
CA LEU A 315 0.51 -17.44 -6.55
C LEU A 315 -0.26 -16.14 -6.37
N ILE A 316 -0.91 -15.68 -7.44
CA ILE A 316 -1.67 -14.43 -7.44
C ILE A 316 -3.16 -14.74 -7.58
N ALA A 317 -3.92 -14.48 -6.52
CA ALA A 317 -5.37 -14.66 -6.50
C ALA A 317 -6.11 -13.43 -7.03
N LEU A 318 -6.81 -13.60 -8.15
CA LEU A 318 -7.68 -12.59 -8.74
C LEU A 318 -9.01 -12.62 -8.00
N THR A 319 -9.23 -11.60 -7.18
CA THR A 319 -10.40 -11.54 -6.29
C THR A 319 -11.41 -10.51 -6.76
N ASN A 320 -12.69 -10.90 -6.69
CA ASN A 320 -13.78 -9.98 -6.92
C ASN A 320 -13.83 -8.94 -5.79
N GLU A 321 -13.72 -7.65 -6.13
CA GLU A 321 -13.67 -6.59 -5.13
C GLU A 321 -14.98 -6.40 -4.33
N LYS A 322 -16.10 -6.93 -4.83
CA LYS A 322 -17.42 -6.81 -4.22
C LYS A 322 -17.80 -8.02 -3.40
N THR A 323 -17.46 -9.23 -3.85
CA THR A 323 -17.85 -10.48 -3.16
C THR A 323 -16.72 -11.06 -2.32
N GLY A 324 -15.46 -10.70 -2.58
CA GLY A 324 -14.28 -11.29 -1.96
C GLY A 324 -13.96 -12.70 -2.48
N ILE A 325 -14.68 -13.18 -3.48
CA ILE A 325 -14.49 -14.51 -4.07
C ILE A 325 -13.24 -14.50 -4.96
N ILE A 326 -12.43 -15.55 -4.88
CA ILE A 326 -11.33 -15.82 -5.81
C ILE A 326 -11.93 -16.34 -7.12
N GLU A 327 -11.84 -15.52 -8.17
CA GLU A 327 -12.41 -15.80 -9.50
C GLU A 327 -11.38 -16.35 -10.48
N GLY A 328 -10.09 -16.17 -10.19
CA GLY A 328 -9.01 -16.75 -10.96
C GLY A 328 -7.71 -16.79 -10.19
N ILE A 329 -6.77 -17.61 -10.65
CA ILE A 329 -5.42 -17.73 -10.09
C ILE A 329 -4.40 -17.62 -11.21
N ILE A 330 -3.28 -16.95 -10.94
CA ILE A 330 -2.08 -17.03 -11.76
C ILE A 330 -1.00 -17.70 -10.91
N LEU A 331 -0.35 -18.71 -11.47
CA LEU A 331 0.74 -19.44 -10.83
C LEU A 331 1.92 -19.54 -11.80
N ALA A 332 2.97 -18.76 -11.56
CA ALA A 332 4.09 -18.61 -12.49
C ALA A 332 5.41 -18.40 -11.74
N PRO A 333 6.55 -18.82 -12.30
CA PRO A 333 7.84 -18.32 -11.83
C PRO A 333 8.00 -16.84 -12.17
N GLY A 334 8.89 -16.16 -11.47
CA GLY A 334 9.19 -14.74 -11.67
C GLY A 334 9.53 -14.40 -13.12
N GLU A 335 10.34 -15.22 -13.78
CA GLU A 335 10.74 -15.00 -15.18
C GLU A 335 9.56 -14.98 -16.17
N LYS A 336 8.42 -15.58 -15.82
CA LYS A 336 7.20 -15.64 -16.65
C LYS A 336 6.14 -14.64 -16.24
N LEU A 337 6.31 -13.89 -15.15
CA LEU A 337 5.29 -12.92 -14.73
C LEU A 337 5.04 -11.81 -15.77
N GLY A 338 6.06 -11.45 -16.55
CA GLY A 338 5.93 -10.48 -17.64
C GLY A 338 4.98 -10.91 -18.77
N ASP A 339 4.66 -12.21 -18.89
CA ASP A 339 3.76 -12.73 -19.92
C ASP A 339 2.28 -12.45 -19.57
N ALA A 340 1.97 -12.34 -18.28
CA ALA A 340 0.63 -12.09 -17.77
C ALA A 340 0.43 -10.65 -17.25
N PHE A 341 1.51 -9.98 -16.85
CA PHE A 341 1.50 -8.67 -16.23
C PHE A 341 2.45 -7.69 -16.92
N SER A 342 2.13 -6.41 -16.83
CA SER A 342 3.05 -5.32 -17.13
C SER A 342 3.66 -4.77 -15.85
N TYR A 343 4.97 -4.57 -15.83
CA TYR A 343 5.67 -3.91 -14.73
C TYR A 343 5.35 -2.41 -14.73
N VAL A 344 5.08 -1.86 -13.54
CA VAL A 344 4.96 -0.41 -13.37
C VAL A 344 6.38 0.16 -13.31
N SER A 345 6.87 0.66 -14.45
CA SER A 345 8.21 1.25 -14.62
C SER A 345 8.51 2.40 -13.64
N ASP A 346 7.45 3.02 -13.13
CA ASP A 346 7.48 4.19 -12.29
C ASP A 346 7.74 3.81 -10.82
N LYS A 347 9.01 3.70 -10.42
CA LYS A 347 9.39 3.43 -9.01
C LYS A 347 8.61 4.34 -8.05
N SER A 348 7.97 3.72 -7.06
CA SER A 348 7.33 4.42 -5.95
C SER A 348 8.02 4.04 -4.67
N TYR A 349 8.12 4.98 -3.73
CA TYR A 349 8.72 4.71 -2.43
C TYR A 349 7.89 5.33 -1.32
N LYS A 350 8.09 4.82 -0.11
CA LYS A 350 7.49 5.37 1.11
C LYS A 350 8.55 5.66 2.17
N CYS A 351 8.35 6.75 2.90
CA CYS A 351 8.99 7.05 4.17
C CYS A 351 7.99 6.81 5.28
N GLN A 352 8.43 6.26 6.41
CA GLN A 352 7.53 5.84 7.48
C GLN A 352 7.87 6.44 8.84
N ARG A 353 6.85 6.66 9.67
CA ARG A 353 7.01 7.08 11.06
C ARG A 353 5.90 6.50 11.93
N ALA A 354 6.29 5.84 13.02
CA ALA A 354 5.34 5.38 14.01
C ALA A 354 5.01 6.53 14.97
N ILE A 355 3.72 6.79 15.16
CA ILE A 355 3.20 7.76 16.13
C ILE A 355 2.36 6.98 17.14
N PRO A 356 2.67 7.04 18.45
CA PRO A 356 1.90 6.35 19.49
C PRO A 356 0.41 6.71 19.45
N MET A 357 -0.50 5.75 19.68
CA MET A 357 -1.93 6.04 19.61
C MET A 357 -2.41 6.95 20.76
N ASN A 358 -1.79 6.82 21.94
CA ASN A 358 -2.08 7.68 23.10
C ASN A 358 -1.88 9.18 22.79
N TYR A 359 -1.00 9.52 21.85
CA TYR A 359 -0.86 10.90 21.35
C TYR A 359 -2.15 11.42 20.72
N PHE A 360 -2.79 10.63 19.85
CA PHE A 360 -4.06 11.02 19.24
C PHE A 360 -5.23 11.03 20.24
N GLU A 361 -5.19 10.13 21.22
CA GLU A 361 -6.20 10.02 22.28
C GLU A 361 -6.20 11.23 23.22
N LYS A 362 -5.02 11.77 23.53
CA LYS A 362 -4.85 13.00 24.34
C LYS A 362 -5.66 14.19 23.80
N TYR A 363 -5.85 14.27 22.48
CA TYR A 363 -6.50 15.40 21.80
C TYR A 363 -7.89 15.07 21.27
N ALA A 364 -8.55 14.04 21.80
CA ALA A 364 -9.93 13.75 21.46
C ALA A 364 -10.85 14.95 21.77
N GLY A 365 -11.78 15.25 20.86
CA GLY A 365 -12.70 16.39 20.95
C GLY A 365 -12.12 17.71 20.42
N LEU A 366 -10.87 17.73 19.95
CA LEU A 366 -10.19 18.96 19.56
C LEU A 366 -9.80 18.99 18.06
N SER A 367 -9.61 20.20 17.56
CA SER A 367 -8.93 20.48 16.29
C SER A 367 -7.75 21.40 16.56
N ILE A 368 -6.53 20.90 16.35
CA ILE A 368 -5.31 21.52 16.89
C ILE A 368 -4.14 21.47 15.90
N PHE A 369 -3.17 22.38 16.10
CA PHE A 369 -1.91 22.46 15.35
C PHE A 369 -0.72 22.37 16.31
N ASN A 370 0.24 21.47 16.05
CA ASN A 370 1.50 21.30 16.81
C ASN A 370 1.33 21.58 18.33
N PRO A 371 0.55 20.76 19.05
CA PRO A 371 0.04 21.12 20.38
C PRO A 371 1.04 21.09 21.55
N ASP A 372 2.23 20.49 21.40
CA ASP A 372 3.21 20.27 22.48
C ASP A 372 4.59 20.89 22.25
#